data_AF-A0A7J4F9D6-F1
#
_entry.id   AF-A0A7J4F9D6-F1
#
_cell.length_a   1.000
_cell.length_b   1.000
_cell.length_c   1.000
_cell.angle_alpha   90.00
_cell.angle_beta   90.00
_cell.angle_gamma   90.00
#
_symmetry.space_group_name_H-M   'P 1'
#
loop_
_entity.id
_entity.type
_entity.pdbx_description
1 polymer ?
#
loop_
_entity_poly.entity_id
_entity_poly.type
_entity_poly.pdbx_seq_one_letter_code
_entity_poly.pdbx_strand_id
1 'polypeptide(L)'
;MAVKVRCTLVVPVVDADPEAIFEAVQIDNAGYAEGRLEGGRLVFEVEGDDARVRATLNDLIVCLRNAMDVVTQFDRGAMGTRTGAGGDGPDRSDQEEDGDPGEGQDRTGDAAP
;
A
#
# COMPACT_ATOMS: atom_id res chain seq x y z
N MET A 1 11.30 -43.85 -10.48
CA MET A 1 11.28 -42.61 -11.27
C MET A 1 10.36 -41.63 -10.56
N ALA A 2 10.84 -40.45 -10.20
CA ALA A 2 9.97 -39.39 -9.68
C ALA A 2 9.21 -38.74 -10.85
N VAL A 3 7.88 -38.70 -10.76
CA VAL A 3 7.05 -38.03 -11.76
C VAL A 3 7.19 -36.52 -11.56
N LYS A 4 7.58 -35.81 -12.61
CA LYS A 4 7.58 -34.35 -12.62
C LYS A 4 6.20 -33.85 -13.03
N VAL A 5 5.69 -32.89 -12.28
CA VAL A 5 4.43 -32.18 -12.52
C VAL A 5 4.79 -30.75 -12.93
N ARG A 6 4.09 -30.25 -13.95
CA ARG A 6 4.10 -28.84 -14.33
C ARG A 6 2.71 -28.27 -14.13
N CYS A 7 2.63 -27.10 -13.50
CA CYS A 7 1.39 -26.38 -13.26
C CYS A 7 1.52 -24.94 -13.72
N THR A 8 0.44 -24.38 -14.27
CA THR A 8 0.37 -22.97 -14.66
C THR A 8 -0.74 -22.30 -13.86
N LEU A 9 -0.38 -21.30 -13.06
CA LEU A 9 -1.31 -20.43 -12.35
C LEU A 9 -1.50 -19.14 -13.16
N VAL A 10 -2.74 -18.80 -13.47
CA VAL A 10 -3.10 -17.57 -14.18
C VAL A 10 -3.98 -16.72 -13.28
N VAL A 11 -3.53 -15.51 -12.98
CA VAL A 11 -4.22 -14.57 -12.08
C VAL A 11 -4.63 -13.34 -12.88
N PRO A 12 -5.92 -13.16 -13.19
CA PRO A 12 -6.40 -11.93 -13.76
C PRO A 12 -6.38 -10.83 -12.68
N VAL A 13 -5.81 -9.67 -13.02
CA VAL A 13 -5.86 -8.49 -12.15
C VAL A 13 -6.91 -7.54 -12.69
N VAL A 14 -7.81 -7.13 -11.81
CA VAL A 14 -8.88 -6.18 -12.11
C VAL A 14 -8.80 -5.09 -11.04
N ASP A 15 -8.90 -3.83 -11.45
CA ASP A 15 -8.92 -2.66 -10.57
C ASP A 15 -7.65 -2.40 -9.74
N ALA A 16 -6.49 -2.90 -10.20
CA ALA A 16 -5.18 -2.61 -9.63
C ALA A 16 -4.11 -2.64 -10.72
N ASP A 17 -2.96 -2.02 -10.47
CA ASP A 17 -1.80 -2.12 -11.36
C ASP A 17 -1.17 -3.53 -11.30
N PRO A 18 -1.24 -4.31 -12.39
CA PRO A 18 -0.70 -5.66 -12.41
C PRO A 18 0.83 -5.68 -12.40
N GLU A 19 1.51 -4.63 -12.87
CA GLU A 19 2.97 -4.52 -12.83
C GLU A 19 3.43 -4.33 -11.38
N ALA A 20 2.79 -3.42 -10.64
CA ALA A 20 3.06 -3.22 -9.22
C ALA A 20 2.82 -4.48 -8.37
N ILE A 21 1.75 -5.24 -8.66
CA ILE A 21 1.50 -6.52 -7.97
C ILE A 21 2.59 -7.53 -8.32
N PHE A 22 3.00 -7.61 -9.59
CA PHE A 22 4.02 -8.55 -10.04
C PHE A 22 5.39 -8.26 -9.39
N GLU A 23 5.79 -6.99 -9.30
CA GLU A 23 7.02 -6.57 -8.63
C GLU A 23 7.00 -6.82 -7.12
N ALA A 24 5.84 -6.64 -6.48
CA ALA A 24 5.66 -6.91 -5.05
C ALA A 24 5.75 -8.40 -4.71
N VAL A 25 5.40 -9.29 -5.65
CA VAL A 25 5.58 -10.73 -5.50
C VAL A 25 7.04 -11.10 -5.81
N GLN A 26 7.91 -10.97 -4.82
CA GLN A 26 9.26 -11.51 -4.91
C GLN A 26 9.21 -13.04 -4.86
N ILE A 27 9.48 -13.67 -6.00
CA ILE A 27 9.55 -15.12 -6.07
C ILE A 27 10.97 -15.57 -5.69
N ASP A 28 11.19 -15.92 -4.43
CA ASP A 28 12.43 -16.59 -3.99
C ASP A 28 12.17 -18.08 -3.78
N ASN A 29 12.34 -18.85 -4.85
CA ASN A 29 11.93 -20.25 -4.93
C ASN A 29 12.94 -21.12 -5.69
N ALA A 30 14.22 -20.76 -5.62
CA ALA A 30 15.35 -21.55 -6.12
C ALA A 30 15.23 -22.03 -7.60
N GLY A 31 14.49 -21.27 -8.44
CA GLY A 31 14.33 -21.55 -9.86
C GLY A 31 13.23 -22.56 -10.23
N TYR A 32 12.32 -22.91 -9.31
CA TYR A 32 11.23 -23.86 -9.57
C TYR A 32 9.93 -23.23 -10.06
N ALA A 33 9.84 -21.89 -10.07
CA ALA A 33 8.76 -21.19 -10.77
C ALA A 33 9.25 -19.95 -11.50
N GLU A 34 8.61 -19.69 -12.62
CA GLU A 34 8.85 -18.53 -13.47
C GLU A 34 7.56 -17.72 -13.57
N GLY A 35 7.64 -16.42 -13.27
CA GLY A 35 6.53 -15.49 -13.39
C GLY A 35 6.68 -14.60 -14.61
N ARG A 36 5.58 -14.20 -15.22
CA ARG A 36 5.53 -13.17 -16.27
C ARG A 36 4.20 -12.42 -16.28
N LEU A 37 4.20 -11.25 -16.92
CA LEU A 37 3.00 -10.44 -17.13
C LEU A 37 2.51 -10.58 -18.58
N GLU A 38 1.23 -10.94 -18.75
CA GLU A 38 0.58 -11.09 -20.06
C GLU A 38 -0.77 -10.38 -20.08
N GLY A 39 -0.85 -9.20 -20.73
CA GLY A 39 -2.13 -8.52 -20.98
C GLY A 39 -2.97 -8.26 -19.72
N GLY A 40 -2.36 -7.80 -18.63
CA GLY A 40 -3.02 -7.56 -17.35
C GLY A 40 -3.23 -8.81 -16.49
N ARG A 41 -2.57 -9.92 -16.83
CA ARG A 41 -2.61 -11.17 -16.06
C ARG A 41 -1.20 -11.52 -15.61
N LEU A 42 -1.09 -12.03 -14.39
CA LEU A 42 0.13 -12.63 -13.90
C LEU A 42 0.07 -14.12 -14.20
N VAL A 43 1.10 -14.64 -14.86
CA VAL A 43 1.22 -16.04 -15.24
C VAL A 43 2.44 -16.63 -14.56
N PHE A 44 2.22 -17.67 -13.75
CA PHE A 44 3.29 -18.38 -13.05
C PHE A 44 3.34 -19.84 -13.51
N GLU A 45 4.48 -20.28 -14.01
CA GLU A 45 4.75 -21.67 -14.34
C GLU A 45 5.59 -22.29 -13.25
N VAL A 46 5.14 -23.42 -12.69
CA VAL A 46 5.80 -24.15 -11.60
C VAL A 46 6.11 -25.56 -12.06
N GLU A 47 7.34 -26.03 -11.87
CA GLU A 47 7.75 -27.40 -12.19
C GLU A 47 8.47 -28.06 -11.01
N GLY A 48 8.08 -29.30 -10.70
CA GLY A 48 8.70 -30.08 -9.62
C GLY A 48 8.03 -31.43 -9.40
N ASP A 49 8.35 -32.08 -8.29
CA ASP A 49 7.50 -33.17 -7.79
C ASP A 49 6.18 -32.62 -7.24
N ASP A 50 5.18 -33.49 -7.08
CA ASP A 50 3.83 -33.10 -6.66
C ASP A 50 3.80 -32.37 -5.30
N ALA A 51 4.60 -32.81 -4.33
CA ALA A 51 4.66 -32.19 -3.01
C ALA A 51 5.24 -30.76 -3.10
N ARG A 52 6.29 -30.59 -3.91
CA ARG A 52 6.93 -29.30 -4.14
C ARG A 52 6.05 -28.34 -4.91
N VAL A 53 5.45 -28.77 -6.02
CA VAL A 53 4.53 -27.93 -6.81
C VAL A 53 3.41 -27.40 -5.92
N ARG A 54 2.84 -28.26 -5.07
CA ARG A 54 1.78 -27.88 -4.13
C ARG A 54 2.25 -26.86 -3.10
N ALA A 55 3.45 -27.04 -2.52
CA ALA A 55 4.01 -26.09 -1.57
C ALA A 55 4.25 -24.72 -2.24
N THR A 56 4.92 -24.71 -3.40
CA THR A 56 5.21 -23.48 -4.16
C THR A 56 3.94 -22.75 -4.58
N LEU A 57 2.89 -23.46 -5.01
CA LEU A 57 1.61 -22.84 -5.37
C LEU A 57 0.92 -22.20 -4.16
N ASN A 58 0.94 -22.86 -3.00
CA ASN A 58 0.36 -22.29 -1.78
C ASN A 58 1.10 -21.01 -1.36
N ASP A 59 2.44 -21.04 -1.38
CA ASP A 59 3.25 -19.86 -1.05
C ASP A 59 3.00 -18.72 -2.03
N LEU A 60 2.96 -19.01 -3.34
CA LEU A 60 2.63 -18.02 -4.38
C LEU A 60 1.26 -17.38 -4.14
N ILE A 61 0.23 -18.17 -3.83
CA ILE A 61 -1.13 -17.65 -3.58
C ILE A 61 -1.14 -16.72 -2.37
N VAL A 62 -0.42 -17.06 -1.30
CA VAL A 62 -0.31 -16.20 -0.10
C VAL A 62 0.42 -14.90 -0.43
N CYS A 63 1.54 -14.97 -1.14
CA CYS A 63 2.30 -13.79 -1.57
C CYS A 63 1.46 -12.88 -2.46
N LEU A 64 0.76 -13.44 -3.45
CA LEU A 64 -0.14 -12.71 -4.35
C LEU A 64 -1.24 -11.99 -3.58
N ARG A 65 -1.86 -12.66 -2.60
CA ARG A 65 -2.90 -12.05 -1.78
C ARG A 65 -2.36 -10.84 -1.01
N ASN A 66 -1.21 -10.99 -0.36
CA ASN A 66 -0.59 -9.90 0.39
C ASN A 66 -0.20 -8.73 -0.53
N ALA A 67 0.35 -9.03 -1.71
CA ALA A 67 0.71 -8.02 -2.70
C ALA A 67 -0.52 -7.25 -3.19
N MET A 68 -1.61 -7.95 -3.54
CA MET A 68 -2.87 -7.31 -3.94
C MET A 68 -3.46 -6.45 -2.81
N ASP A 69 -3.45 -6.94 -1.57
CA ASP A 69 -3.97 -6.21 -0.42
C ASP A 69 -3.17 -4.92 -0.18
N VAL A 70 -1.84 -4.94 -0.33
CA VAL A 70 -0.98 -3.76 -0.20
C VAL A 70 -1.23 -2.79 -1.35
N VAL A 71 -1.11 -3.23 -2.60
CA VAL A 71 -1.24 -2.36 -3.78
C VAL A 71 -2.59 -1.67 -3.81
N THR A 72 -3.68 -2.41 -3.57
CA THR A 72 -5.04 -1.83 -3.58
C THR A 72 -5.29 -0.85 -2.43
N GLN A 73 -4.65 -1.02 -1.27
CA GLN A 73 -4.75 -0.07 -0.16
C GLN A 73 -4.05 1.25 -0.49
N PHE A 74 -2.87 1.20 -1.10
CA PHE A 74 -2.11 2.41 -1.45
C PHE A 74 -2.67 3.13 -2.68
N ASP A 75 -3.23 2.41 -3.66
CA ASP A 75 -3.96 3.02 -4.79
C ASP A 75 -5.20 3.79 -4.32
N ARG A 76 -5.97 3.21 -3.39
CA ARG A 76 -7.13 3.90 -2.80
C ARG A 76 -6.72 5.08 -1.90
N GLY A 77 -5.56 5.00 -1.24
CA GLY A 77 -5.01 6.06 -0.40
C GLY A 77 -4.51 7.28 -1.18
N ALA A 78 -3.98 7.08 -2.39
CA ALA A 78 -3.50 8.17 -3.25
C ALA A 78 -4.62 9.08 -3.80
N MET A 79 -5.87 8.61 -3.78
CA MET A 79 -7.04 9.35 -4.27
C MET A 79 -7.64 10.32 -3.24
N GLY A 80 -7.13 10.34 -2.00
CA GLY A 80 -7.68 11.11 -0.88
C GLY A 80 -7.14 12.53 -0.66
N THR A 81 -6.19 13.05 -1.45
CA THR A 81 -5.54 14.35 -1.14
C THR A 81 -5.41 15.35 -2.29
N ARG A 82 -6.05 15.13 -3.45
CA ARG A 82 -5.99 16.10 -4.56
C ARG A 82 -7.35 16.39 -5.19
N THR A 83 -8.24 17.01 -4.43
CA THR A 83 -9.32 17.86 -4.96
C THR A 83 -9.70 18.90 -3.90
N GLY A 84 -8.82 19.88 -3.73
CA GLY A 84 -9.15 21.19 -3.17
C GLY A 84 -8.91 22.23 -4.24
N ALA A 85 -9.94 22.53 -5.03
CA ALA A 85 -9.94 23.71 -5.89
C ALA A 85 -10.01 24.96 -5.02
N GLY A 86 -9.17 25.96 -5.32
CA GLY A 86 -9.43 27.37 -5.08
C GLY A 86 -9.43 27.84 -3.63
N GLY A 87 -8.43 28.64 -3.29
CA GLY A 87 -8.43 29.47 -2.10
C GLY A 87 -7.06 30.06 -1.90
N ASP A 88 -6.90 31.30 -2.36
CA ASP A 88 -5.75 32.15 -2.07
C ASP A 88 -5.24 31.94 -0.64
N GLY A 89 -3.93 31.73 -0.52
CA GLY A 89 -3.29 31.75 0.78
C GLY A 89 -3.62 33.07 1.48
N PRO A 90 -3.82 33.10 2.82
CA PRO A 90 -3.97 34.36 3.50
C PRO A 90 -2.66 35.14 3.33
N ASP A 91 -2.73 36.16 2.49
CA ASP A 91 -1.83 37.30 2.42
C ASP A 91 -1.67 37.85 3.85
N ARG A 92 -0.52 37.58 4.46
CA ARG A 92 -0.15 38.12 5.77
C ARG A 92 0.69 39.37 5.53
N SER A 93 0.02 40.38 5.01
CA SER A 93 0.53 41.74 4.92
C SER A 93 -0.44 42.64 5.68
N ASP A 94 0.12 43.43 6.60
CA ASP A 94 -0.48 44.63 7.19
C ASP A 94 -1.46 44.43 8.37
N GLN A 95 -0.89 44.43 9.58
CA GLN A 95 -1.41 45.29 10.66
C GLN A 95 -0.33 45.54 11.72
N GLU A 96 0.39 46.64 11.55
CA GLU A 96 1.17 47.32 12.59
C GLU A 96 0.23 48.17 13.46
N GLU A 97 0.59 48.27 14.75
CA GLU A 97 0.38 49.38 15.69
C GLU A 97 -1.06 49.80 16.09
N ASP A 98 -1.45 49.62 17.36
CA ASP A 98 -1.13 50.57 18.44
C ASP A 98 -1.86 50.30 19.79
N GLY A 99 -1.09 50.44 20.88
CA GLY A 99 -1.39 50.86 22.27
C GLY A 99 -2.74 50.59 22.97
N ASP A 100 -2.70 49.93 24.14
CA ASP A 100 -2.64 50.59 25.49
C ASP A 100 -2.78 49.54 26.63
N PRO A 101 -2.01 49.61 27.74
CA PRO A 101 -2.02 48.61 28.81
C PRO A 101 -2.90 49.04 30.01
N GLY A 102 -3.90 48.23 30.36
CA GLY A 102 -4.74 48.44 31.54
C GLY A 102 -4.29 47.59 32.73
N GLU A 103 -3.82 48.25 33.78
CA GLU A 103 -3.37 47.70 35.07
C GLU A 103 -4.45 46.94 35.87
N GLY A 104 -3.99 45.93 36.62
CA GLY A 104 -4.42 45.70 38.00
C GLY A 104 -5.67 44.84 38.25
N GLN A 105 -5.48 43.68 38.87
CA GLN A 105 -5.66 43.55 40.33
C GLN A 105 -5.50 42.10 40.79
N ASP A 106 -4.63 41.92 41.77
CA ASP A 106 -4.56 40.81 42.71
C ASP A 106 -5.95 40.34 43.18
N ARG A 107 -6.17 39.01 43.24
CA ARG A 107 -6.73 38.35 44.43
C ARG A 107 -6.17 36.93 44.61
N THR A 108 -5.43 36.84 45.70
CA THR A 108 -5.03 35.68 46.50
C THR A 108 -6.19 34.77 46.94
N GLY A 109 -5.86 33.48 47.13
CA GLY A 109 -6.57 32.50 47.98
C GLY A 109 -7.88 31.95 47.38
N ASP A 110 -8.31 30.73 47.65
CA ASP A 110 -8.16 29.95 48.86
C ASP A 110 -8.42 28.46 48.55
N ALA A 111 -7.95 27.59 49.42
CA ALA A 111 -8.00 26.13 49.29
C ALA A 111 -9.31 25.52 49.84
N ALA A 112 -9.60 24.31 49.31
CA ALA A 112 -10.37 23.21 49.92
C ALA A 112 -11.92 23.42 50.01
N PRO A 113 -12.72 22.40 50.36
CA PRO A 113 -12.43 21.14 51.08
C PRO A 113 -12.07 19.92 50.21
#